data_AF-A0A1H4JKR9-F1
#
_entry.id   AF-A0A1H4JKR9-F1
#
_cell.length_a   1.000
_cell.length_b   1.000
_cell.length_c   1.000
_cell.angle_alpha   90.00
_cell.angle_beta   90.00
_cell.angle_gamma   90.00
#
_symmetry.space_group_name_H-M   'P 1'
#
loop_
_entity.id
_entity.type
_entity.pdbx_description
1 polymer ?
#
loop_
_entity_poly.entity_id
_entity_poly.type
_entity_poly.pdbx_seq_one_letter_code
_entity_poly.pdbx_strand_id
1 'polypeptide(L)'
;MTAINIGLPTLGGLDKVPATDLKQTAKDFTSDQEVRWCPGCGDYAVLAAVRGFLPELGIRRENMVFVSGIGCSSRFPYYLNTYGMHSIHGRAPTIATGLAITRPDLSVWVVTGDGDALSIGGNHLIHTLRRNVNLKILLFNNRIYGLTKGQYSPTSETGKVTKSTPTGSVDHPLNPVSLALGAEATFVARALDSDRAQLTSVLRAAAAHRGTALVEIFQDCPIFNDGAFDVIRRGSADAAQRLIPLTHGRPIRFGTDGEFAVVREAFGLGVARTSDVAESDIVVHNETDHTLAFALSRLSTQDLEHVVTGVFRRVDRTCYDDAVRHEADTARTQHKGDLQLLLSGRDTWTIADPAAMQGNRK
;
A
#
# COMPACT_ATOMS: atom_id res chain seq x y z
N MET A 1 -13.26 -12.37 -17.26
CA MET A 1 -13.00 -13.81 -17.12
C MET A 1 -13.37 -14.20 -15.71
N THR A 2 -14.29 -15.16 -15.61
CA THR A 2 -14.98 -15.57 -14.39
C THR A 2 -13.98 -16.05 -13.35
N ALA A 3 -13.82 -15.30 -12.25
CA ALA A 3 -13.31 -15.90 -11.02
C ALA A 3 -14.20 -17.10 -10.73
N ILE A 4 -13.62 -18.29 -10.64
CA ILE A 4 -14.34 -19.49 -10.19
C ILE A 4 -14.93 -19.08 -8.84
N ASN A 5 -16.25 -18.93 -8.78
CA ASN A 5 -16.95 -18.68 -7.53
C ASN A 5 -16.87 -19.98 -6.74
N ILE A 6 -15.81 -20.11 -5.93
CA ILE A 6 -15.56 -21.25 -5.05
C ILE A 6 -16.51 -21.27 -3.84
N GLY A 7 -17.64 -20.55 -3.90
CA GLY A 7 -18.67 -20.54 -2.86
C GLY A 7 -18.27 -19.81 -1.57
N LEU A 8 -17.19 -19.02 -1.59
CA LEU A 8 -16.80 -18.20 -0.44
C LEU A 8 -17.73 -16.98 -0.29
N PRO A 9 -18.09 -16.58 0.94
CA PRO A 9 -18.91 -15.40 1.18
C PRO A 9 -18.18 -14.13 0.72
N THR A 10 -18.94 -13.16 0.21
CA THR A 10 -18.43 -11.79 0.01
C THR A 10 -18.23 -11.15 1.38
N LEU A 11 -17.01 -10.67 1.63
CA LEU A 11 -16.62 -10.04 2.90
C LEU A 11 -16.06 -8.65 2.60
N GLY A 12 -16.26 -7.70 3.51
CA GLY A 12 -15.51 -6.45 3.61
C GLY A 12 -14.12 -6.64 4.23
N GLY A 13 -13.28 -5.61 4.14
CA GLY A 13 -11.90 -5.63 4.61
C GLY A 13 -11.74 -5.92 6.10
N LEU A 14 -12.74 -5.57 6.90
CA LEU A 14 -12.73 -5.68 8.37
C LEU A 14 -13.74 -6.68 8.94
N ASP A 15 -14.54 -7.36 8.12
CA ASP A 15 -15.69 -8.18 8.58
C ASP A 15 -15.33 -9.32 9.55
N LYS A 16 -14.08 -9.81 9.50
CA LYS A 16 -13.58 -10.85 10.42
C LYS A 16 -12.86 -10.28 11.64
N VAL A 17 -12.63 -8.97 11.69
CA VAL A 17 -11.90 -8.28 12.75
C VAL A 17 -12.89 -7.93 13.87
N PRO A 18 -12.62 -8.31 15.14
CA PRO A 18 -13.55 -8.00 16.23
C PRO A 18 -13.69 -6.48 16.43
N ALA A 19 -14.93 -6.01 16.37
CA ALA A 19 -15.30 -4.62 16.61
C ALA A 19 -15.35 -4.26 18.11
N THR A 20 -15.49 -2.97 18.39
CA THR A 20 -15.67 -2.41 19.73
C THR A 20 -16.64 -1.24 19.70
N ASP A 21 -17.51 -1.17 20.71
CA ASP A 21 -18.42 -0.04 20.92
C ASP A 21 -17.82 1.03 21.83
N LEU A 22 -16.63 0.80 22.38
CA LEU A 22 -15.92 1.79 23.19
C LEU A 22 -15.55 3.00 22.32
N LYS A 23 -15.87 4.19 22.80
CA LYS A 23 -15.43 5.44 22.18
C LYS A 23 -13.91 5.52 22.23
N GLN A 24 -13.29 5.65 21.06
CA GLN A 24 -11.84 5.81 20.90
C GLN A 24 -11.52 7.21 20.36
N THR A 25 -10.29 7.65 20.61
CA THR A 25 -9.74 8.93 20.17
C THR A 25 -8.33 8.75 19.60
N ALA A 26 -7.82 9.76 18.90
CA ALA A 26 -6.45 9.71 18.36
C ALA A 26 -5.37 9.52 19.45
N LYS A 27 -5.65 9.95 20.69
CA LYS A 27 -4.76 9.78 21.84
C LYS A 27 -4.60 8.30 22.20
N ASP A 28 -5.65 7.50 22.07
CA ASP A 28 -5.61 6.06 22.39
C ASP A 28 -4.68 5.28 21.47
N PHE A 29 -4.46 5.78 20.25
CA PHE A 29 -3.55 5.22 19.24
C PHE A 29 -2.16 5.88 19.24
N THR A 30 -1.91 6.83 20.14
CA THR A 30 -0.60 7.49 20.27
C THR A 30 0.26 6.73 21.28
N SER A 31 1.44 6.28 20.86
CA SER A 31 2.43 5.68 21.76
C SER A 31 3.10 6.72 22.68
N ASP A 32 3.81 6.25 23.70
CA ASP A 32 4.68 7.05 24.56
C ASP A 32 6.05 7.39 23.93
N GLN A 33 6.36 6.82 22.75
CA GLN A 33 7.62 7.05 22.04
C GLN A 33 7.70 8.44 21.41
N GLU A 34 8.84 9.10 21.56
CA GLU A 34 9.17 10.36 20.92
C GLU A 34 9.36 10.17 19.40
N VAL A 35 8.70 11.01 18.60
CA VAL A 35 8.85 10.99 17.14
C VAL A 35 10.20 11.60 16.77
N ARG A 36 11.01 10.87 16.00
CA ARG A 36 12.40 11.22 15.66
C ARG A 36 12.58 11.63 14.19
N TRP A 37 11.52 12.06 13.53
CA TRP A 37 11.60 12.60 12.18
C TRP A 37 12.03 14.07 12.21
N CYS A 38 12.65 14.52 11.12
CA CYS A 38 13.10 15.90 10.95
C CYS A 38 11.91 16.88 11.04
N PRO A 39 12.08 18.06 11.65
CA PRO A 39 11.04 19.09 11.63
C PRO A 39 10.60 19.39 10.19
N GLY A 40 9.27 19.45 9.97
CA GLY A 40 8.69 19.65 8.64
C GLY A 40 8.51 18.39 7.80
N CYS A 41 8.99 17.21 8.25
CA CYS A 41 8.81 15.97 7.51
C CYS A 41 7.32 15.62 7.31
N GLY A 42 6.94 15.28 6.09
CA GLY A 42 5.57 14.86 5.76
C GLY A 42 5.07 13.64 6.54
N ASP A 43 5.98 12.79 7.04
CA ASP A 43 5.66 11.65 7.91
C ASP A 43 4.82 12.06 9.14
N TYR A 44 5.01 13.27 9.68
CA TYR A 44 4.21 13.80 10.79
C TYR A 44 2.74 13.98 10.40
N ALA A 45 2.48 14.52 9.20
CA ALA A 45 1.13 14.75 8.70
C ALA A 45 0.41 13.42 8.44
N VAL A 46 1.12 12.44 7.86
CA VAL A 46 0.58 11.10 7.63
C VAL A 46 0.28 10.39 8.95
N LEU A 47 1.18 10.47 9.94
CA LEU A 47 0.97 9.90 11.27
C LEU A 47 -0.24 10.53 11.98
N ALA A 48 -0.38 11.86 11.91
CA ALA A 48 -1.52 12.56 12.49
C ALA A 48 -2.84 12.18 11.81
N ALA A 49 -2.85 12.05 10.47
CA ALA A 49 -4.00 11.57 9.72
C ALA A 49 -4.37 10.14 10.13
N VAL A 50 -3.40 9.23 10.20
CA VAL A 50 -3.65 7.83 10.59
C VAL A 50 -4.19 7.75 12.03
N ARG A 51 -3.54 8.40 13.00
CA ARG A 51 -4.03 8.42 14.39
C ARG A 51 -5.44 9.01 14.50
N GLY A 52 -5.79 9.99 13.66
CA GLY A 52 -7.12 10.58 13.60
C GLY A 52 -8.18 9.66 12.99
N PHE A 53 -7.80 8.80 12.03
CA PHE A 53 -8.71 7.92 11.31
C PHE A 53 -8.96 6.58 12.04
N LEU A 54 -7.96 6.03 12.73
CA LEU A 54 -8.07 4.72 13.39
C LEU A 54 -9.27 4.58 14.35
N PRO A 55 -9.65 5.60 15.15
CA PRO A 55 -10.86 5.56 15.97
C PRO A 55 -12.15 5.32 15.19
N GLU A 56 -12.21 5.77 13.93
CA GLU A 56 -13.41 5.65 13.09
C GLU A 56 -13.67 4.21 12.63
N LEU A 57 -12.65 3.33 12.71
CA LEU A 57 -12.77 1.94 12.31
C LEU A 57 -13.60 1.10 13.29
N GLY A 58 -13.77 1.56 14.55
CA GLY A 58 -14.49 0.82 15.57
C GLY A 58 -13.88 -0.55 15.88
N ILE A 59 -12.57 -0.71 15.76
CA ILE A 59 -11.85 -1.95 16.11
C ILE A 59 -10.85 -1.69 17.24
N ARG A 60 -10.66 -2.69 18.11
CA ARG A 60 -9.74 -2.57 19.24
C ARG A 60 -8.30 -2.47 18.75
N ARG A 61 -7.48 -1.70 19.46
CA ARG A 61 -6.06 -1.49 19.12
C ARG A 61 -5.23 -2.78 19.06
N GLU A 62 -5.58 -3.77 19.89
CA GLU A 62 -4.97 -5.11 19.89
C GLU A 62 -5.33 -5.97 18.67
N ASN A 63 -6.36 -5.57 17.90
CA ASN A 63 -6.75 -6.23 16.65
C ASN A 63 -6.15 -5.53 15.41
N MET A 64 -5.33 -4.50 15.60
CA MET A 64 -4.62 -3.78 14.54
C MET A 64 -3.13 -4.11 14.60
N VAL A 65 -2.53 -4.42 13.45
CA VAL A 65 -1.08 -4.67 13.36
C VAL A 65 -0.46 -3.85 12.25
N PHE A 66 0.55 -3.05 12.59
CA PHE A 66 1.34 -2.28 11.65
C PHE A 66 2.72 -2.91 11.45
N VAL A 67 2.99 -3.43 10.27
CA VAL A 67 4.27 -4.02 9.88
C VAL A 67 5.02 -3.02 9.00
N SER A 68 6.30 -2.79 9.25
CA SER A 68 7.11 -1.88 8.43
C SER A 68 8.44 -2.50 8.01
N GLY A 69 9.02 -1.95 6.94
CA GLY A 69 10.33 -2.34 6.42
C GLY A 69 11.45 -1.61 7.15
N ILE A 70 12.39 -1.01 6.42
CA ILE A 70 13.44 -0.13 6.97
C ILE A 70 13.47 1.21 6.21
N GLY A 71 13.52 2.32 6.95
CA GLY A 71 13.49 3.68 6.40
C GLY A 71 12.92 4.69 7.40
N CYS A 72 12.89 5.98 7.05
CA CYS A 72 12.23 7.01 7.88
C CYS A 72 10.76 6.66 8.08
N SER A 73 10.05 6.39 6.97
CA SER A 73 8.67 5.90 6.98
C SER A 73 8.49 4.64 7.84
N SER A 74 9.48 3.74 7.87
CA SER A 74 9.34 2.46 8.56
C SER A 74 9.47 2.56 10.09
N ARG A 75 9.76 3.74 10.64
CA ARG A 75 9.64 3.98 12.09
C ARG A 75 8.19 4.10 12.54
N PHE A 76 7.23 4.16 11.62
CA PHE A 76 5.81 4.38 11.91
C PHE A 76 5.21 3.49 13.01
N PRO A 77 5.47 2.16 13.07
CA PRO A 77 4.88 1.32 14.10
C PRO A 77 5.31 1.67 15.52
N TYR A 78 6.48 2.28 15.72
CA TYR A 78 6.91 2.76 17.03
C TYR A 78 6.03 3.90 17.56
N TYR A 79 5.33 4.60 16.66
CA TYR A 79 4.54 5.77 16.96
C TYR A 79 3.04 5.46 17.07
N LEU A 80 2.67 4.19 17.07
CA LEU A 80 1.29 3.74 17.24
C LEU A 80 1.15 2.86 18.48
N ASN A 81 0.10 3.07 19.24
CA ASN A 81 -0.27 2.23 20.37
C ASN A 81 -1.15 1.04 19.92
N THR A 82 -0.61 0.23 19.01
CA THR A 82 -1.20 -1.01 18.49
C THR A 82 -0.16 -2.14 18.55
N TYR A 83 -0.48 -3.35 18.10
CA TYR A 83 0.61 -4.27 17.75
C TYR A 83 1.39 -3.71 16.55
N GLY A 84 2.70 -3.93 16.55
CA GLY A 84 3.58 -3.44 15.50
C GLY A 84 4.82 -4.31 15.35
N MET A 85 5.34 -4.37 14.12
CA MET A 85 6.59 -5.06 13.82
C MET A 85 7.43 -4.20 12.87
N HIS A 86 8.56 -3.70 13.36
CA HIS A 86 9.60 -3.13 12.51
C HIS A 86 10.48 -4.29 12.02
N SER A 87 10.32 -4.63 10.75
CA SER A 87 10.91 -5.84 10.17
C SER A 87 12.28 -5.55 9.54
N ILE A 88 12.58 -6.20 8.41
CA ILE A 88 13.82 -6.00 7.65
C ILE A 88 13.50 -5.39 6.28
N HIS A 89 14.51 -4.75 5.68
CA HIS A 89 14.33 -3.89 4.51
C HIS A 89 13.65 -4.63 3.35
N GLY A 90 12.52 -4.10 2.90
CA GLY A 90 11.68 -4.62 1.81
C GLY A 90 11.00 -5.96 2.08
N ARG A 91 10.88 -6.41 3.34
CA ARG A 91 10.21 -7.68 3.67
C ARG A 91 8.87 -7.53 4.39
N ALA A 92 8.44 -6.29 4.66
CA ALA A 92 7.17 -6.03 5.33
C ALA A 92 5.96 -6.67 4.62
N PRO A 93 5.80 -6.61 3.29
CA PRO A 93 4.70 -7.30 2.61
C PRO A 93 4.70 -8.83 2.80
N THR A 94 5.89 -9.44 2.81
CA THR A 94 6.06 -10.89 3.03
C THR A 94 5.63 -11.31 4.42
N ILE A 95 6.09 -10.59 5.44
CA ILE A 95 5.77 -10.87 6.84
C ILE A 95 4.27 -10.63 7.10
N ALA A 96 3.74 -9.50 6.61
CA ALA A 96 2.33 -9.17 6.73
C ALA A 96 1.43 -10.19 6.02
N THR A 97 1.89 -10.79 4.92
CA THR A 97 1.18 -11.87 4.23
C THR A 97 1.03 -13.10 5.13
N GLY A 98 2.11 -13.53 5.80
CA GLY A 98 2.05 -14.66 6.74
C GLY A 98 1.09 -14.39 7.91
N LEU A 99 1.10 -13.16 8.44
CA LEU A 99 0.17 -12.74 9.49
C LEU A 99 -1.29 -12.78 9.01
N ALA A 100 -1.59 -12.17 7.86
CA ALA A 100 -2.95 -12.12 7.32
C ALA A 100 -3.53 -13.51 7.00
N ILE A 101 -2.69 -14.46 6.57
CA ILE A 101 -3.10 -15.86 6.33
C ILE A 101 -3.49 -16.54 7.64
N THR A 102 -2.67 -16.38 8.67
CA THR A 102 -2.81 -17.12 9.94
C THR A 102 -3.80 -16.48 10.93
N ARG A 103 -4.05 -15.17 10.82
CA ARG A 103 -4.88 -14.40 11.74
C ARG A 103 -5.92 -13.56 10.98
N PRO A 104 -7.01 -14.18 10.48
CA PRO A 104 -8.08 -13.47 9.77
C PRO A 104 -8.81 -12.42 10.62
N ASP A 105 -8.61 -12.46 11.94
CA ASP A 105 -9.21 -11.60 12.95
C ASP A 105 -8.40 -10.31 13.22
N LEU A 106 -7.35 -10.05 12.43
CA LEU A 106 -6.52 -8.84 12.52
C LEU A 106 -6.69 -7.92 11.31
N SER A 107 -6.70 -6.61 11.57
CA SER A 107 -6.53 -5.58 10.56
C SER A 107 -5.04 -5.33 10.33
N VAL A 108 -4.52 -5.79 9.19
CA VAL A 108 -3.08 -5.77 8.88
C VAL A 108 -2.73 -4.61 7.95
N TRP A 109 -1.80 -3.78 8.41
CA TRP A 109 -1.29 -2.60 7.70
C TRP A 109 0.22 -2.72 7.49
N VAL A 110 0.67 -2.32 6.31
CA VAL A 110 2.07 -2.23 5.93
C VAL A 110 2.42 -0.77 5.73
N VAL A 111 3.50 -0.30 6.37
CA VAL A 111 4.06 1.04 6.14
C VAL A 111 5.45 0.90 5.57
N THR A 112 5.68 1.53 4.43
CA THR A 112 6.91 1.35 3.65
C THR A 112 7.27 2.63 2.91
N GLY A 113 8.56 2.83 2.63
CA GLY A 113 9.03 3.92 1.77
C GLY A 113 9.06 3.47 0.31
N ASP A 114 9.09 4.43 -0.61
CA ASP A 114 9.35 4.20 -2.04
C ASP A 114 10.55 3.26 -2.29
N GLY A 115 11.69 3.51 -1.66
CA GLY A 115 12.87 2.65 -1.79
C GLY A 115 12.71 1.26 -1.16
N ASP A 116 12.07 1.17 0.00
CA ASP A 116 11.82 -0.09 0.71
C ASP A 116 10.89 -1.02 -0.10
N ALA A 117 9.82 -0.49 -0.69
CA ALA A 117 8.84 -1.26 -1.43
C ALA A 117 9.16 -1.46 -2.90
N LEU A 118 9.76 -0.47 -3.57
CA LEU A 118 9.90 -0.45 -5.04
C LEU A 118 11.31 -0.82 -5.50
N SER A 119 12.31 -0.84 -4.61
CA SER A 119 13.64 -1.37 -4.89
C SER A 119 13.74 -2.80 -4.33
N ILE A 120 14.37 -2.97 -3.17
CA ILE A 120 14.64 -4.28 -2.58
C ILE A 120 13.37 -5.08 -2.25
N GLY A 121 12.23 -4.40 -2.02
CA GLY A 121 10.92 -5.01 -1.76
C GLY A 121 10.08 -5.30 -2.99
N GLY A 122 10.51 -4.90 -4.20
CA GLY A 122 9.66 -4.84 -5.40
C GLY A 122 8.94 -6.15 -5.71
N ASN A 123 9.68 -7.28 -5.69
CA ASN A 123 9.09 -8.58 -6.00
C ASN A 123 8.05 -9.02 -4.95
N HIS A 124 8.27 -8.68 -3.67
CA HIS A 124 7.33 -8.99 -2.60
C HIS A 124 6.05 -8.17 -2.73
N LEU A 125 6.18 -6.87 -3.02
CA LEU A 125 5.05 -5.98 -3.29
C LEU A 125 4.19 -6.52 -4.44
N ILE A 126 4.80 -6.82 -5.59
CA ILE A 126 4.11 -7.34 -6.78
C ILE A 126 3.32 -8.61 -6.44
N HIS A 127 3.93 -9.56 -5.74
CA HIS A 127 3.25 -10.82 -5.41
C HIS A 127 2.17 -10.67 -4.35
N THR A 128 2.30 -9.74 -3.40
CA THR A 128 1.23 -9.43 -2.44
C THR A 128 0.02 -8.84 -3.17
N LEU A 129 0.22 -7.87 -4.08
CA LEU A 129 -0.84 -7.27 -4.90
C LEU A 129 -1.52 -8.31 -5.79
N ARG A 130 -0.74 -9.11 -6.54
CA ARG A 130 -1.23 -10.17 -7.43
C ARG A 130 -2.05 -11.21 -6.69
N ARG A 131 -1.62 -11.62 -5.49
CA ARG A 131 -2.34 -12.58 -4.65
C ARG A 131 -3.61 -11.99 -4.05
N ASN A 132 -3.75 -10.67 -3.99
CA ASN A 132 -4.86 -10.02 -3.31
C ASN A 132 -4.99 -10.46 -1.83
N VAL A 133 -3.90 -10.39 -1.08
CA VAL A 133 -3.93 -10.67 0.37
C VAL A 133 -4.69 -9.56 1.09
N ASN A 134 -5.57 -9.87 2.05
CA ASN A 134 -6.31 -8.85 2.80
C ASN A 134 -5.42 -8.04 3.77
N LEU A 135 -4.70 -7.06 3.24
CA LEU A 135 -3.85 -6.12 3.97
C LEU A 135 -3.79 -4.77 3.26
N LYS A 136 -3.39 -3.71 3.97
CA LYS A 136 -3.31 -2.34 3.42
C LYS A 136 -1.88 -1.87 3.39
N ILE A 137 -1.40 -1.32 2.27
CA ILE A 137 -0.03 -0.87 2.08
C ILE A 137 -0.05 0.65 1.93
N LEU A 138 0.56 1.34 2.88
CA LEU A 138 0.81 2.78 2.83
C LEU A 138 2.25 2.99 2.35
N LEU A 139 2.39 3.43 1.10
CA LEU A 139 3.66 3.68 0.44
C LEU A 139 3.98 5.17 0.52
N PHE A 140 4.95 5.53 1.37
CA PHE A 140 5.36 6.90 1.56
C PHE A 140 6.40 7.23 0.49
N ASN A 141 6.00 8.06 -0.47
CA ASN A 141 6.81 8.43 -1.60
C ASN A 141 7.36 9.84 -1.40
N ASN A 142 8.63 9.91 -1.03
CA ASN A 142 9.40 11.15 -0.92
C ASN A 142 10.49 11.26 -2.00
N ARG A 143 10.51 10.35 -2.97
CA ARG A 143 11.49 10.27 -4.06
C ARG A 143 12.96 10.24 -3.59
N ILE A 144 13.26 9.73 -2.39
CA ILE A 144 14.63 9.70 -1.85
C ILE A 144 14.83 8.65 -0.74
N TYR A 145 16.02 8.05 -0.66
CA TYR A 145 16.41 7.31 0.54
C TYR A 145 16.83 8.25 1.68
N GLY A 146 15.85 8.74 2.44
CA GLY A 146 16.09 9.70 3.53
C GLY A 146 16.96 9.15 4.67
N LEU A 147 16.66 7.96 5.19
CA LEU A 147 17.34 7.41 6.38
C LEU A 147 18.83 7.11 6.12
N THR A 148 19.19 6.68 4.92
CA THR A 148 20.58 6.43 4.50
C THR A 148 21.30 7.68 3.99
N LYS A 149 20.70 8.85 4.22
CA LYS A 149 21.24 10.19 4.00
C LYS A 149 21.24 10.68 2.54
N GLY A 150 20.22 10.37 1.76
CA GLY A 150 19.91 11.08 0.52
C GLY A 150 20.51 10.48 -0.76
N GLN A 151 20.29 9.19 -0.99
CA GLN A 151 20.50 8.54 -2.30
C GLN A 151 19.21 8.57 -3.10
N TYR A 152 19.28 8.61 -4.43
CA TYR A 152 18.09 8.51 -5.28
C TYR A 152 17.35 7.19 -5.06
N SER A 153 16.01 7.23 -5.10
CA SER A 153 15.13 6.07 -5.01
C SER A 153 14.57 5.69 -6.39
N PRO A 154 13.84 4.57 -6.52
CA PRO A 154 13.18 4.20 -7.78
C PRO A 154 12.12 5.18 -8.27
N THR A 155 11.78 6.23 -7.50
CA THR A 155 10.82 7.27 -7.90
C THR A 155 11.48 8.64 -8.04
N SER A 156 12.79 8.77 -7.80
CA SER A 156 13.55 9.98 -8.09
C SER A 156 13.54 10.30 -9.58
N GLU A 157 13.48 11.59 -9.90
CA GLU A 157 13.45 12.07 -11.26
C GLU A 157 14.76 11.79 -12.00
N THR A 158 14.68 11.56 -13.31
CA THR A 158 15.86 11.55 -14.17
C THR A 158 16.55 12.92 -14.07
N GLY A 159 17.88 12.92 -13.97
CA GLY A 159 18.70 14.10 -13.72
C GLY A 159 18.85 14.47 -12.24
N LYS A 160 18.15 13.80 -11.30
CA LYS A 160 18.25 14.13 -9.87
C LYS A 160 19.65 13.94 -9.33
N VAL A 161 20.29 15.04 -8.91
CA VAL A 161 21.60 15.03 -8.24
C VAL A 161 21.41 14.61 -6.78
N THR A 162 22.07 13.52 -6.39
CA THR A 162 22.05 13.01 -5.01
C THR A 162 23.46 12.56 -4.61
N LYS A 163 23.65 12.08 -3.37
CA LYS A 163 24.98 11.64 -2.91
C LYS A 163 25.57 10.50 -3.74
N SER A 164 24.73 9.60 -4.24
CA SER A 164 25.16 8.46 -5.08
C SER A 164 25.04 8.74 -6.58
N THR A 165 24.42 9.86 -6.97
CA THR A 165 24.28 10.31 -8.36
C THR A 165 24.76 11.77 -8.49
N PRO A 166 26.06 12.04 -8.26
CA PRO A 166 26.58 13.42 -8.24
C PRO A 166 26.45 14.16 -9.57
N THR A 167 26.33 13.41 -10.68
CA THR A 167 26.11 13.95 -12.03
C THR A 167 24.64 13.87 -12.50
N GLY A 168 23.72 13.55 -11.58
CA GLY A 168 22.31 13.29 -11.89
C GLY A 168 22.00 11.80 -12.11
N SER A 169 20.81 11.38 -11.72
CA SER A 169 20.32 10.02 -11.98
C SER A 169 20.06 9.82 -13.47
N VAL A 170 20.52 8.70 -14.05
CA VAL A 170 20.15 8.30 -15.41
C VAL A 170 19.00 7.29 -15.43
N ASP A 171 18.52 6.89 -14.25
CA ASP A 171 17.47 5.88 -14.11
C ASP A 171 16.10 6.45 -14.48
N HIS A 172 15.23 5.58 -15.00
CA HIS A 172 13.85 5.95 -15.31
C HIS A 172 12.95 5.66 -14.11
N PRO A 173 12.26 6.67 -13.57
CA PRO A 173 11.44 6.50 -12.38
C PRO A 173 10.26 5.55 -12.61
N LEU A 174 10.04 4.65 -11.65
CA LEU A 174 8.82 3.87 -11.56
C LEU A 174 7.63 4.78 -11.26
N ASN A 175 6.49 4.45 -11.85
CA ASN A 175 5.19 4.99 -11.47
C ASN A 175 4.49 3.96 -10.56
N PRO A 176 4.36 4.20 -9.24
CA PRO A 176 3.87 3.18 -8.31
C PRO A 176 2.43 2.73 -8.58
N VAL A 177 1.57 3.66 -9.03
CA VAL A 177 0.19 3.34 -9.44
C VAL A 177 0.20 2.43 -10.67
N SER A 178 1.00 2.74 -11.69
CA SER A 178 1.11 1.93 -12.91
C SER A 178 1.68 0.53 -12.61
N LEU A 179 2.68 0.44 -11.72
CA LEU A 179 3.22 -0.83 -11.27
C LEU A 179 2.15 -1.67 -10.57
N ALA A 180 1.37 -1.07 -9.68
CA ALA A 180 0.33 -1.77 -8.94
C ALA A 180 -0.82 -2.25 -9.83
N LEU A 181 -1.23 -1.41 -10.79
CA LEU A 181 -2.21 -1.79 -11.80
C LEU A 181 -1.66 -2.92 -12.67
N GLY A 182 -0.42 -2.82 -13.17
CA GLY A 182 0.22 -3.90 -13.92
C GLY A 182 0.40 -5.20 -13.14
N ALA A 183 0.45 -5.13 -11.80
CA ALA A 183 0.44 -6.28 -10.90
C ALA A 183 -0.97 -6.80 -10.57
N GLU A 184 -2.01 -6.31 -11.26
CA GLU A 184 -3.41 -6.69 -11.10
C GLU A 184 -3.96 -6.39 -9.69
N ALA A 185 -3.52 -5.29 -9.08
CA ALA A 185 -4.04 -4.85 -7.79
C ALA A 185 -5.55 -4.56 -7.86
N THR A 186 -6.26 -4.95 -6.81
CA THR A 186 -7.71 -4.74 -6.69
C THR A 186 -8.09 -3.39 -6.14
N PHE A 187 -7.18 -2.73 -5.42
CA PHE A 187 -7.36 -1.38 -4.93
C PHE A 187 -6.05 -0.58 -5.07
N VAL A 188 -6.14 0.58 -5.73
CA VAL A 188 -5.01 1.50 -5.92
C VAL A 188 -5.50 2.94 -5.75
N ALA A 189 -4.80 3.69 -4.91
CA ALA A 189 -5.09 5.09 -4.65
C ALA A 189 -3.81 5.92 -4.51
N ARG A 190 -3.94 7.24 -4.71
CA ARG A 190 -2.90 8.23 -4.41
C ARG A 190 -3.47 9.35 -3.55
N ALA A 191 -2.69 9.82 -2.59
CA ALA A 191 -3.01 10.97 -1.74
C ALA A 191 -1.77 11.83 -1.48
N LEU A 192 -1.99 13.02 -0.92
CA LEU A 192 -0.93 13.91 -0.45
C LEU A 192 -0.97 14.02 1.07
N ASP A 193 0.19 14.13 1.70
CA ASP A 193 0.33 14.45 3.12
C ASP A 193 -0.32 15.80 3.50
N SER A 194 -0.24 16.79 2.60
CA SER A 194 -0.82 18.13 2.75
C SER A 194 -2.35 18.19 2.55
N ASP A 195 -2.96 17.12 2.02
CA ASP A 195 -4.41 17.00 1.85
C ASP A 195 -5.01 15.99 2.84
N ARG A 196 -5.08 16.38 4.11
CA ARG A 196 -5.60 15.52 5.18
C ARG A 196 -7.02 15.02 4.94
N ALA A 197 -7.87 15.80 4.29
CA ALA A 197 -9.26 15.42 4.04
C ALA A 197 -9.33 14.28 3.02
N GLN A 198 -8.63 14.43 1.89
CA GLN A 198 -8.54 13.37 0.87
C GLN A 198 -7.80 12.15 1.40
N LEU A 199 -6.67 12.32 2.09
CA LEU A 199 -5.92 11.22 2.68
C LEU A 199 -6.80 10.39 3.62
N THR A 200 -7.53 11.04 4.53
CA THR A 200 -8.48 10.35 5.43
C THR A 200 -9.57 9.59 4.65
N SER A 201 -10.10 10.19 3.57
CA SER A 201 -11.09 9.53 2.71
C SER A 201 -10.54 8.27 2.03
N VAL A 202 -9.33 8.35 1.47
CA VAL A 202 -8.63 7.22 0.85
C VAL A 202 -8.31 6.13 1.87
N LEU A 203 -7.89 6.48 3.08
CA LEU A 203 -7.64 5.52 4.16
C LEU A 203 -8.91 4.77 4.57
N ARG A 204 -10.07 5.46 4.65
CA ARG A 204 -11.37 4.81 4.88
C ARG A 204 -11.73 3.82 3.76
N ALA A 205 -11.57 4.24 2.51
CA ALA A 205 -11.83 3.35 1.37
C ALA A 205 -10.89 2.13 1.34
N ALA A 206 -9.61 2.33 1.67
CA ALA A 206 -8.63 1.25 1.77
C ALA A 206 -8.98 0.28 2.90
N ALA A 207 -9.32 0.78 4.10
CA ALA A 207 -9.70 -0.05 5.24
C ALA A 207 -10.91 -0.95 4.93
N ALA A 208 -11.91 -0.39 4.25
CA ALA A 208 -13.12 -1.12 3.85
C ALA A 208 -12.87 -2.16 2.74
N HIS A 209 -11.86 -1.96 1.89
CA HIS A 209 -11.55 -2.84 0.77
C HIS A 209 -11.19 -4.26 1.23
N ARG A 210 -11.78 -5.31 0.64
CA ARG A 210 -11.39 -6.70 0.90
C ARG A 210 -10.30 -7.13 -0.08
N GLY A 211 -9.08 -7.25 0.43
CA GLY A 211 -7.90 -7.55 -0.38
C GLY A 211 -6.77 -6.56 -0.19
N THR A 212 -5.82 -6.57 -1.13
CA THR A 212 -4.65 -5.69 -1.04
C THR A 212 -5.01 -4.30 -1.54
N ALA A 213 -4.86 -3.31 -0.66
CA ALA A 213 -5.01 -1.89 -0.99
C ALA A 213 -3.64 -1.22 -1.00
N LEU A 214 -3.20 -0.70 -2.15
CA LEU A 214 -2.04 0.17 -2.22
C LEU A 214 -2.47 1.64 -2.19
N VAL A 215 -1.92 2.41 -1.25
CA VAL A 215 -2.07 3.85 -1.18
C VAL A 215 -0.69 4.48 -1.32
N GLU A 216 -0.42 5.11 -2.46
CA GLU A 216 0.73 5.98 -2.62
C GLU A 216 0.45 7.32 -1.93
N ILE A 217 1.35 7.76 -1.05
CA ILE A 217 1.24 9.02 -0.35
C ILE A 217 2.46 9.86 -0.72
N PHE A 218 2.25 10.95 -1.44
CA PHE A 218 3.30 11.94 -1.62
C PHE A 218 3.58 12.62 -0.29
N GLN A 219 4.83 12.51 0.13
CA GLN A 219 5.29 12.85 1.47
C GLN A 219 6.60 13.61 1.34
N ASP A 220 6.68 14.83 1.87
CA ASP A 220 7.86 15.68 1.65
C ASP A 220 9.04 15.35 2.60
N CYS A 221 10.27 15.36 2.07
CA CYS A 221 11.50 15.11 2.82
C CYS A 221 12.38 16.37 2.90
N PRO A 222 12.22 17.21 3.95
CA PRO A 222 12.82 18.55 3.98
C PRO A 222 14.35 18.57 4.07
N ILE A 223 14.99 17.45 4.42
CA ILE A 223 16.46 17.39 4.58
C ILE A 223 17.18 17.01 3.29
N PHE A 224 16.57 16.15 2.47
CA PHE A 224 17.26 15.57 1.30
C PHE A 224 16.51 15.81 -0.02
N ASN A 225 15.21 16.09 0.02
CA ASN A 225 14.39 16.32 -1.15
C ASN A 225 13.30 17.36 -0.88
N ASP A 226 13.71 18.50 -0.32
CA ASP A 226 12.81 19.59 0.06
C ASP A 226 12.06 20.15 -1.15
N GLY A 227 10.77 20.42 -0.96
CA GLY A 227 9.90 21.01 -1.97
C GLY A 227 9.59 20.11 -3.17
N ALA A 228 9.84 18.79 -3.07
CA ALA A 228 9.62 17.85 -4.17
C ALA A 228 8.18 17.84 -4.70
N PHE A 229 7.22 18.25 -3.85
CA PHE A 229 5.80 18.30 -4.16
C PHE A 229 5.17 19.68 -3.93
N ASP A 230 5.96 20.75 -3.82
CA ASP A 230 5.46 22.08 -3.45
C ASP A 230 4.40 22.63 -4.40
N VAL A 231 4.56 22.38 -5.71
CA VAL A 231 3.64 22.82 -6.76
C VAL A 231 2.24 22.18 -6.66
N ILE A 232 2.13 21.04 -5.98
CA ILE A 232 0.87 20.35 -5.72
C ILE A 232 0.46 20.37 -4.26
N ARG A 233 1.23 21.04 -3.40
CA ARG A 233 0.91 21.17 -1.98
C ARG A 233 -0.40 21.94 -1.84
N ARG A 234 -1.36 21.39 -1.09
CA ARG A 234 -2.67 22.01 -0.92
C ARG A 234 -2.53 23.44 -0.36
N GLY A 235 -3.13 24.40 -1.04
CA GLY A 235 -3.04 25.84 -0.71
C GLY A 235 -1.93 26.60 -1.44
N SER A 236 -1.09 25.93 -2.24
CA SER A 236 -0.20 26.61 -3.18
C SER A 236 -0.98 27.20 -4.37
N ALA A 237 -0.36 28.16 -5.08
CA ALA A 237 -0.98 28.87 -6.20
C ALA A 237 -1.41 27.93 -7.33
N ASP A 238 -0.61 26.92 -7.63
CA ASP A 238 -0.81 26.05 -8.79
C ASP A 238 -1.54 24.74 -8.47
N ALA A 239 -1.70 24.39 -7.19
CA ALA A 239 -2.24 23.08 -6.79
C ALA A 239 -3.62 22.79 -7.39
N ALA A 240 -4.51 23.79 -7.46
CA ALA A 240 -5.84 23.61 -8.02
C ALA A 240 -5.80 23.21 -9.51
N GLN A 241 -4.83 23.73 -10.27
CA GLN A 241 -4.66 23.49 -11.70
C GLN A 241 -3.86 22.21 -11.98
N ARG A 242 -3.19 21.63 -10.98
CA ARG A 242 -2.36 20.43 -11.13
C ARG A 242 -2.98 19.18 -10.53
N LEU A 243 -3.78 19.33 -9.48
CA LEU A 243 -4.43 18.20 -8.80
C LEU A 243 -5.72 17.81 -9.51
N ILE A 244 -5.84 16.53 -9.84
CA ILE A 244 -7.03 15.94 -10.48
C ILE A 244 -7.66 14.96 -9.49
N PRO A 245 -8.57 15.42 -8.61
CA PRO A 245 -9.24 14.56 -7.64
C PRO A 245 -10.29 13.69 -8.32
N LEU A 246 -10.20 12.38 -8.11
CA LEU A 246 -11.15 11.42 -8.66
C LEU A 246 -12.37 11.23 -7.74
N THR A 247 -13.56 11.14 -8.34
CA THR A 247 -14.80 10.73 -7.68
C THR A 247 -15.55 9.76 -8.58
N HIS A 248 -15.83 8.54 -8.08
CA HIS A 248 -16.49 7.51 -8.87
C HIS A 248 -17.85 7.98 -9.44
N GLY A 249 -18.10 7.69 -10.71
CA GLY A 249 -19.34 8.01 -11.41
C GLY A 249 -19.50 9.48 -11.76
N ARG A 250 -18.47 10.32 -11.56
CA ARG A 250 -18.50 11.75 -11.91
C ARG A 250 -17.57 12.05 -13.10
N PRO A 251 -17.92 13.03 -13.95
CA PRO A 251 -16.99 13.61 -14.91
C PRO A 251 -15.73 14.11 -14.20
N ILE A 252 -14.56 13.83 -14.76
CA ILE A 252 -13.28 14.23 -14.18
C ILE A 252 -13.01 15.69 -14.57
N ARG A 253 -13.38 16.59 -13.67
CA ARG A 253 -13.12 18.03 -13.75
C ARG A 253 -12.25 18.48 -12.59
N PHE A 254 -11.40 19.47 -12.83
CA PHE A 254 -10.47 20.03 -11.86
C PHE A 254 -10.12 21.47 -12.22
N GLY A 255 -9.21 22.11 -11.46
CA GLY A 255 -9.03 23.55 -11.54
C GLY A 255 -10.01 24.30 -10.65
N THR A 256 -9.79 25.60 -10.50
CA THR A 256 -10.73 26.51 -9.86
C THR A 256 -12.07 26.44 -10.61
N ASP A 257 -13.15 26.13 -9.89
CA ASP A 257 -14.50 25.99 -10.44
C ASP A 257 -14.65 24.99 -11.61
N GLY A 258 -13.73 24.01 -11.73
CA GLY A 258 -13.79 22.98 -12.76
C GLY A 258 -13.38 23.47 -14.15
N GLU A 259 -12.48 24.45 -14.24
CA GLU A 259 -11.96 25.02 -15.49
C GLU A 259 -11.38 23.98 -16.46
N PHE A 260 -10.82 22.87 -15.96
CA PHE A 260 -10.19 21.83 -16.77
C PHE A 260 -10.93 20.50 -16.64
N ALA A 261 -10.83 19.67 -17.69
CA ALA A 261 -11.42 18.35 -17.74
C ALA A 261 -10.44 17.33 -18.35
N VAL A 262 -10.53 16.08 -17.89
CA VAL A 262 -9.86 14.96 -18.55
C VAL A 262 -10.74 14.47 -19.70
N VAL A 263 -10.18 14.39 -20.90
CA VAL A 263 -10.89 14.04 -22.13
C VAL A 263 -10.30 12.80 -22.80
N ARG A 264 -11.08 12.13 -23.63
CA ARG A 264 -10.58 11.01 -24.43
C ARG A 264 -9.81 11.53 -25.64
N GLU A 265 -8.61 11.00 -25.85
CA GLU A 265 -7.84 11.21 -27.08
C GLU A 265 -7.83 9.92 -27.92
N ALA A 266 -7.33 10.01 -29.16
CA ALA A 266 -7.27 8.86 -30.09
C ALA A 266 -6.56 7.64 -29.48
N PHE A 267 -5.51 7.86 -28.68
CA PHE A 267 -4.73 6.81 -28.02
C PHE A 267 -4.41 7.16 -26.55
N GLY A 268 -5.44 7.50 -25.77
CA GLY A 268 -5.25 7.73 -24.33
C GLY A 268 -6.19 8.76 -23.74
N LEU A 269 -5.65 9.53 -22.80
CA LEU A 269 -6.34 10.61 -22.10
C LEU A 269 -5.54 11.90 -22.28
N GLY A 270 -6.27 13.01 -22.41
CA GLY A 270 -5.72 14.35 -22.45
C GLY A 270 -6.38 15.26 -21.42
N VAL A 271 -5.88 16.48 -21.35
CA VAL A 271 -6.48 17.56 -20.55
C VAL A 271 -6.86 18.70 -21.49
N ALA A 272 -8.08 19.21 -21.33
CA ALA A 272 -8.57 20.36 -22.06
C ALA A 272 -9.29 21.33 -21.12
N ARG A 273 -9.48 22.58 -21.56
CA ARG A 273 -10.40 23.49 -20.86
C ARG A 273 -11.81 22.96 -21.03
N THR A 274 -12.56 22.93 -19.94
CA THR A 274 -13.95 22.45 -19.91
C THR A 274 -14.84 23.25 -20.86
N SER A 275 -14.54 24.53 -21.11
CA SER A 275 -15.28 25.40 -22.04
C SER A 275 -15.11 25.01 -23.52
N ASP A 276 -14.05 24.28 -23.85
CA ASP A 276 -13.61 24.07 -25.23
C ASP A 276 -13.98 22.68 -25.76
N VAL A 277 -14.66 21.86 -24.95
CA VAL A 277 -14.99 20.46 -25.25
C VAL A 277 -16.47 20.16 -24.99
N ALA A 278 -17.02 19.17 -25.71
CA ALA A 278 -18.39 18.74 -25.46
C ALA A 278 -18.46 17.89 -24.18
N GLU A 279 -19.61 17.93 -23.48
CA GLU A 279 -19.83 17.14 -22.26
C GLU A 279 -19.57 15.64 -22.46
N SER A 280 -19.91 15.11 -23.65
CA SER A 280 -19.71 13.70 -24.01
C SER A 280 -18.25 13.28 -24.11
N ASP A 281 -17.34 14.23 -24.29
CA ASP A 281 -15.91 13.97 -24.48
C ASP A 281 -15.17 13.91 -23.13
N ILE A 282 -15.79 14.45 -22.07
CA ILE A 282 -15.26 14.41 -20.71
C ILE A 282 -15.37 13.00 -20.16
N VAL A 283 -14.25 12.50 -19.67
CA VAL A 283 -14.17 11.16 -19.08
C VAL A 283 -14.89 11.12 -17.75
N VAL A 284 -15.77 10.13 -17.58
CA VAL A 284 -16.39 9.80 -16.30
C VAL A 284 -15.54 8.77 -15.57
N HIS A 285 -15.17 9.04 -14.33
CA HIS A 285 -14.33 8.13 -13.56
C HIS A 285 -15.06 6.85 -13.19
N ASN A 286 -14.44 5.70 -13.46
CA ASN A 286 -14.94 4.39 -13.08
C ASN A 286 -13.86 3.58 -12.35
N GLU A 287 -14.03 3.38 -11.04
CA GLU A 287 -13.07 2.62 -10.21
C GLU A 287 -12.98 1.13 -10.60
N THR A 288 -13.95 0.59 -11.34
CA THR A 288 -13.91 -0.81 -11.77
C THR A 288 -13.15 -1.01 -13.09
N ASP A 289 -12.97 0.06 -13.86
CA ASP A 289 -12.33 0.02 -15.18
C ASP A 289 -10.80 0.02 -15.05
N HIS A 290 -10.19 -1.12 -15.39
CA HIS A 290 -8.74 -1.29 -15.30
C HIS A 290 -7.98 -0.42 -16.33
N THR A 291 -8.49 -0.36 -17.56
CA THR A 291 -7.84 0.36 -18.65
C THR A 291 -7.88 1.85 -18.38
N LEU A 292 -9.01 2.37 -17.91
CA LEU A 292 -9.14 3.76 -17.49
C LEU A 292 -8.18 4.07 -16.33
N ALA A 293 -8.12 3.22 -15.31
CA ALA A 293 -7.20 3.41 -14.19
C ALA A 293 -5.74 3.50 -14.63
N PHE A 294 -5.32 2.65 -15.58
CA PHE A 294 -3.95 2.65 -16.12
C PHE A 294 -3.67 3.87 -17.00
N ALA A 295 -4.66 4.32 -17.77
CA ALA A 295 -4.53 5.56 -18.55
C ALA A 295 -4.41 6.78 -17.63
N LEU A 296 -5.23 6.86 -16.57
CA LEU A 296 -5.18 7.91 -15.56
C LEU A 296 -3.83 7.93 -14.82
N SER A 297 -3.23 6.77 -14.53
CA SER A 297 -1.93 6.71 -13.89
C SER A 297 -0.78 7.23 -14.77
N ARG A 298 -1.03 7.41 -16.06
CA ARG A 298 -0.07 7.89 -17.08
C ARG A 298 -0.41 9.26 -17.65
N LEU A 299 -1.39 9.97 -17.09
CA LEU A 299 -1.83 11.29 -17.57
C LEU A 299 -0.74 12.37 -17.48
N SER A 300 0.18 12.24 -16.53
CA SER A 300 1.38 13.07 -16.42
C SER A 300 2.61 12.19 -16.26
N THR A 301 3.78 12.76 -16.54
CA THR A 301 5.05 12.15 -16.20
C THR A 301 5.40 12.44 -14.72
N GLN A 302 6.68 12.61 -14.39
CA GLN A 302 7.11 13.03 -13.06
C GLN A 302 7.11 14.55 -12.85
N ASP A 303 6.73 15.31 -13.88
CA ASP A 303 6.64 16.79 -13.95
C ASP A 303 5.61 17.43 -13.01
N LEU A 304 4.68 16.63 -12.46
CA LEU A 304 3.59 17.09 -11.60
C LEU A 304 2.66 18.12 -12.27
N GLU A 305 2.49 18.06 -13.60
CA GLU A 305 1.52 18.90 -14.31
C GLU A 305 0.08 18.41 -14.10
N HIS A 306 -0.16 17.10 -14.18
CA HIS A 306 -1.49 16.49 -14.09
C HIS A 306 -1.51 15.36 -13.05
N VAL A 307 -1.51 15.72 -11.77
CA VAL A 307 -1.43 14.78 -10.66
C VAL A 307 -2.81 14.26 -10.28
N VAL A 308 -3.11 13.07 -10.76
CA VAL A 308 -4.33 12.34 -10.40
C VAL A 308 -4.26 11.83 -8.95
N THR A 309 -5.32 12.08 -8.18
CA THR A 309 -5.43 11.73 -6.75
C THR A 309 -6.79 11.10 -6.43
N GLY A 310 -6.88 10.40 -5.30
CA GLY A 310 -8.05 9.59 -4.93
C GLY A 310 -7.90 8.12 -5.34
N VAL A 311 -9.03 7.42 -5.41
CA VAL A 311 -9.08 5.99 -5.75
C VAL A 311 -9.10 5.82 -7.26
N PHE A 312 -8.06 5.23 -7.83
CA PHE A 312 -7.98 4.90 -9.25
C PHE A 312 -8.80 3.65 -9.55
N ARG A 313 -8.64 2.63 -8.70
CA ARG A 313 -9.23 1.32 -8.88
C ARG A 313 -9.73 0.75 -7.57
N ARG A 314 -10.90 0.12 -7.61
CA ARG A 314 -11.47 -0.70 -6.55
C ARG A 314 -12.39 -1.75 -7.17
N VAL A 315 -12.03 -3.02 -7.04
CA VAL A 315 -12.81 -4.17 -7.53
C VAL A 315 -12.76 -5.33 -6.55
N ASP A 316 -13.81 -6.13 -6.51
CA ASP A 316 -13.84 -7.34 -5.71
C ASP A 316 -13.15 -8.50 -6.43
N ARG A 317 -12.28 -9.20 -5.71
CA ARG A 317 -11.65 -10.46 -6.13
C ARG A 317 -11.44 -11.31 -4.88
N THR A 318 -11.51 -12.63 -5.02
CA THR A 318 -11.20 -13.56 -3.92
C THR A 318 -9.84 -13.22 -3.31
N CYS A 319 -9.78 -13.15 -1.97
CA CYS A 319 -8.54 -12.95 -1.25
C CYS A 319 -7.77 -14.28 -1.14
N TYR A 320 -6.47 -14.23 -1.39
CA TYR A 320 -5.61 -15.41 -1.28
C TYR A 320 -5.64 -16.04 0.12
N ASP A 321 -5.63 -15.23 1.16
CA ASP A 321 -5.65 -15.71 2.54
C ASP A 321 -6.97 -16.42 2.91
N ASP A 322 -8.10 -16.02 2.33
CA ASP A 322 -9.36 -16.75 2.49
C ASP A 322 -9.33 -18.11 1.78
N ALA A 323 -8.82 -18.14 0.54
CA ALA A 323 -8.71 -19.38 -0.22
C ALA A 323 -7.77 -20.39 0.46
N VAL A 324 -6.60 -19.93 0.94
CA VAL A 324 -5.65 -20.78 1.68
C VAL A 324 -6.26 -21.34 2.97
N ARG A 325 -6.99 -20.53 3.73
CA ARG A 325 -7.68 -21.01 4.93
C ARG A 325 -8.76 -22.04 4.60
N HIS A 326 -9.55 -21.79 3.56
CA HIS A 326 -10.57 -22.74 3.11
C HIS A 326 -9.98 -24.10 2.70
N GLU A 327 -8.86 -24.10 1.98
CA GLU A 327 -8.12 -25.31 1.62
C GLU A 327 -7.61 -26.03 2.88
N ALA A 328 -7.00 -25.30 3.82
CA ALA A 328 -6.49 -25.86 5.06
C ALA A 328 -7.60 -26.46 5.94
N ASP A 329 -8.76 -25.79 6.04
CA ASP A 329 -9.91 -26.29 6.81
C ASP A 329 -10.51 -27.54 6.16
N THR A 330 -10.60 -27.57 4.83
CA THR A 330 -11.02 -28.76 4.08
C THR A 330 -10.08 -29.94 4.35
N ALA A 331 -8.77 -29.73 4.23
CA ALA A 331 -7.78 -30.77 4.49
C ALA A 331 -7.83 -31.33 5.92
N ARG A 332 -8.07 -30.47 6.93
CA ARG A 332 -8.22 -30.88 8.34
C ARG A 332 -9.42 -31.79 8.57
N THR A 333 -10.50 -31.65 7.79
CA THR A 333 -11.65 -32.56 7.89
C THR A 333 -11.39 -33.92 7.25
N GLN A 334 -10.51 -33.98 6.24
CA GLN A 334 -10.23 -35.19 5.48
C GLN A 334 -9.06 -36.00 6.06
N HIS A 335 -8.11 -35.34 6.73
CA HIS A 335 -6.88 -35.95 7.22
C HIS A 335 -6.53 -35.47 8.63
N LYS A 336 -6.12 -36.41 9.49
CA LYS A 336 -5.50 -36.08 10.78
C LYS A 336 -4.01 -35.85 10.54
N GLY A 337 -3.55 -34.61 10.67
CA GLY A 337 -2.13 -34.28 10.45
C GLY A 337 -1.23 -34.96 11.49
N ASP A 338 -0.07 -35.47 11.04
CA ASP A 338 0.99 -36.01 11.88
C ASP A 338 2.30 -35.30 11.55
N LEU A 339 2.71 -34.39 12.44
CA LEU A 339 3.93 -33.61 12.27
C LEU A 339 5.17 -34.51 12.33
N GLN A 340 5.16 -35.54 13.16
CA GLN A 340 6.30 -36.44 13.29
C GLN A 340 6.48 -37.23 12.00
N LEU A 341 5.39 -37.74 11.42
CA LEU A 341 5.41 -38.41 10.12
C LEU A 341 5.85 -37.49 8.98
N LEU A 342 5.47 -36.20 9.01
CA LEU A 342 5.91 -35.22 8.01
C LEU A 342 7.42 -34.96 8.10
N LEU A 343 7.96 -34.81 9.31
CA LEU A 343 9.38 -34.56 9.54
C LEU A 343 10.25 -35.79 9.29
N SER A 344 9.75 -36.97 9.69
CA SER A 344 10.42 -38.24 9.43
C SER A 344 10.37 -38.60 7.95
N GLY A 345 9.32 -38.19 7.23
CA GLY A 345 9.01 -38.73 5.92
C GLY A 345 8.65 -40.21 6.02
N ARG A 346 8.56 -40.87 4.86
CA ARG A 346 8.28 -42.32 4.77
C ARG A 346 9.55 -43.17 4.82
N ASP A 347 10.72 -42.55 4.65
CA ASP A 347 12.00 -43.21 4.44
C ASP A 347 12.97 -42.89 5.59
N THR A 348 12.59 -43.21 6.84
CA THR A 348 13.53 -43.15 7.96
C THR A 348 14.25 -44.48 8.17
N TRP A 349 15.50 -44.39 8.61
CA TRP A 349 16.22 -45.51 9.19
C TRP A 349 16.63 -45.15 10.62
N THR A 350 16.54 -46.12 11.52
CA THR A 350 17.06 -45.98 12.87
C THR A 350 18.54 -46.33 12.87
N ILE A 351 19.40 -45.40 13.32
CA ILE A 351 20.79 -45.72 13.61
C ILE A 351 20.80 -46.48 14.94
N ALA A 352 21.20 -47.75 14.92
CA ALA A 352 21.32 -48.55 16.13
C ALA A 352 22.36 -47.92 17.08
N ASP A 353 22.08 -47.96 18.38
CA ASP A 353 22.97 -47.48 19.43
C ASP A 353 24.39 -48.06 19.25
N PRO A 354 25.45 -47.24 19.17
CA PRO A 354 26.83 -47.72 19.08
C PRO A 354 27.20 -48.74 20.16
N ALA A 355 26.56 -48.70 21.33
CA ALA A 355 26.75 -49.66 22.41
C ALA A 355 26.22 -51.07 22.06
N ALA A 356 25.19 -51.18 21.22
CA ALA A 356 24.64 -52.47 20.79
C ALA A 356 25.48 -53.14 19.69
N MET A 357 26.38 -52.41 19.01
CA MET A 357 27.25 -52.95 17.95
C MET A 357 28.57 -53.56 18.46
N GLN A 358 28.91 -53.42 19.75
CA GLN A 358 30.14 -53.99 20.33
C GLN A 358 29.96 -55.41 20.92
N GLY A 359 28.74 -55.95 20.94
CA GLY A 359 28.44 -57.24 21.59
C GLY A 359 28.71 -58.51 20.78
N ASN A 360 29.28 -58.44 19.58
CA ASN A 360 29.41 -59.61 18.70
C ASN A 360 30.73 -59.69 17.91
N ARG A 361 31.86 -59.47 18.60
CA ARG A 361 33.16 -60.01 18.15
C ARG A 361 33.53 -61.18 19.07
N LYS A 362 33.17 -62.39 18.65
CA LYS A 362 33.81 -63.63 19.12
C LYS A 362 35.16 -63.79 18.44
#